data_AF-A0A552HTJ7-F1
#
_entry.id   AF-A0A552HTJ7-F1
#
_cell.length_a   1.000
_cell.length_b   1.000
_cell.length_c   1.000
_cell.angle_alpha   90.00
_cell.angle_beta   90.00
_cell.angle_gamma   90.00
#
_symmetry.space_group_name_H-M   'P 1'
#
loop_
_entity.id
_entity.type
_entity.pdbx_description
1 polymer ?
#
loop_
_entity_poly.entity_id
_entity_poly.type
_entity_poly.pdbx_seq_one_letter_code
_entity_poly.pdbx_strand_id
1 'polypeptide(L)'
;MEELLELKNLLLAGNIPDALLLVEEMTEMSKDDKLNKIFSFSIIVLLHLIKQQAEKRSTRSGETSTSNSVRQIQRINQRRKTGGNYLTIEELKETLEDAYSSALRQATLEAFEGIYKPEEIEAMVDKNEIINQALELILMD
;
A
#
# COMPACT_ATOMS: atom_id res chain seq x y z
N MET A 1 2.90 17.32 -16.38
CA MET A 1 3.07 18.79 -16.64
C MET A 1 3.12 19.06 -18.13
N GLU A 2 3.64 18.11 -18.91
CA GLU A 2 3.55 18.03 -20.36
C GLU A 2 2.16 17.52 -20.82
N GLU A 3 1.58 16.52 -20.14
CA GLU A 3 0.24 15.99 -20.51
C GLU A 3 -0.88 17.03 -20.37
N LEU A 4 -0.77 17.94 -19.39
CA LEU A 4 -1.73 19.04 -19.24
C LEU A 4 -1.65 20.05 -20.39
N LEU A 5 -0.46 20.25 -20.95
CA LEU A 5 -0.27 21.14 -22.10
C LEU A 5 -0.81 20.47 -23.37
N GLU A 6 -0.58 19.18 -23.54
CA GLU A 6 -1.15 18.38 -24.62
C GLU A 6 -2.68 18.34 -24.56
N LEU A 7 -3.25 18.07 -23.38
CA LEU A 7 -4.69 18.13 -23.16
C LEU A 7 -5.26 19.50 -23.53
N LYS A 8 -4.61 20.59 -23.11
CA LYS A 8 -5.01 21.95 -23.49
C LYS A 8 -5.00 22.13 -25.01
N ASN A 9 -3.99 21.63 -25.71
CA ASN A 9 -3.89 21.75 -27.17
C ASN A 9 -4.98 20.95 -27.89
N LEU A 10 -5.25 19.71 -27.45
CA LEU A 10 -6.33 18.88 -27.99
C LEU A 10 -7.70 19.55 -27.81
N LEU A 11 -7.96 20.12 -26.63
CA LEU A 11 -9.17 20.87 -26.35
C LEU A 11 -9.31 22.13 -27.23
N LEU A 12 -8.23 22.90 -27.40
CA LEU A 12 -8.23 24.08 -28.29
C LEU A 12 -8.42 23.71 -29.76
N ALA A 13 -7.91 22.56 -30.18
CA ALA A 13 -8.09 22.02 -31.54
C ALA A 13 -9.49 21.41 -31.76
N GLY A 14 -10.33 21.30 -30.72
CA GLY A 14 -11.65 20.66 -30.79
C GLY A 14 -11.58 19.14 -30.91
N ASN A 15 -10.42 18.53 -30.69
CA ASN A 15 -10.24 17.08 -30.73
C ASN A 15 -10.63 16.45 -29.39
N ILE A 16 -11.94 16.42 -29.13
CA ILE A 16 -12.50 15.92 -27.88
C ILE A 16 -12.23 14.42 -27.65
N PRO A 17 -12.30 13.53 -28.65
CA PRO A 17 -12.02 12.11 -28.44
C PRO A 17 -10.62 11.85 -27.86
N ASP A 18 -9.59 12.44 -28.46
CA ASP A 18 -8.20 12.24 -27.99
C ASP A 18 -7.97 12.94 -26.64
N ALA A 19 -8.62 14.09 -26.41
CA ALA A 19 -8.58 14.76 -25.11
C ALA A 19 -9.18 13.89 -23.99
N LEU A 20 -10.26 13.16 -24.25
CA LEU A 20 -10.86 12.24 -23.29
C LEU A 20 -9.96 11.04 -23.01
N LEU A 21 -9.36 10.46 -24.06
CA LEU A 21 -8.41 9.35 -23.91
C LEU A 21 -7.23 9.73 -23.01
N LEU A 22 -6.64 10.92 -23.25
CA LEU A 22 -5.53 11.40 -22.43
C LEU A 22 -5.94 11.62 -20.96
N VAL A 23 -7.18 12.05 -20.70
CA VAL A 23 -7.69 12.19 -19.32
C VAL A 23 -7.81 10.83 -18.63
N GLU A 24 -8.24 9.79 -19.34
CA GLU A 24 -8.32 8.43 -18.81
C GLU A 24 -6.92 7.91 -18.46
N GLU A 25 -5.96 8.02 -19.38
CA GLU A 25 -4.56 7.63 -19.15
C GLU A 25 -3.93 8.37 -17.96
N MET A 26 -4.11 9.69 -17.88
CA MET A 26 -3.64 10.48 -16.74
C MET A 26 -4.29 10.07 -15.41
N THR A 27 -5.56 9.65 -15.45
CA THR A 27 -6.29 9.18 -14.28
C THR A 27 -5.75 7.84 -13.80
N GLU A 28 -5.51 6.90 -14.72
CA GLU A 28 -4.88 5.61 -14.43
C GLU A 28 -3.48 5.80 -13.84
N MET A 29 -2.61 6.58 -14.49
CA MET A 29 -1.26 6.88 -13.98
C MET A 29 -1.29 7.49 -12.58
N SER A 30 -2.23 8.41 -12.32
CA SER A 30 -2.37 9.01 -10.99
C SER A 30 -2.80 8.00 -9.94
N LYS A 31 -3.68 7.04 -10.30
CA LYS A 31 -4.12 5.97 -9.40
C LYS A 31 -2.99 4.99 -9.12
N ASP A 32 -2.25 4.58 -10.14
CA ASP A 32 -1.09 3.69 -10.02
C ASP A 32 0.01 4.27 -9.12
N ASP A 33 0.29 5.57 -9.20
CA ASP A 33 1.25 6.22 -8.28
C ASP A 33 0.79 6.10 -6.81
N LYS A 34 -0.52 6.18 -6.53
CA LYS A 34 -1.04 6.00 -5.17
C LYS A 34 -0.96 4.54 -4.75
N LEU A 35 -1.36 3.62 -5.62
CA LEU A 35 -1.29 2.18 -5.37
C LEU A 35 0.15 1.76 -5.05
N ASN A 36 1.13 2.14 -5.87
CA ASN A 36 2.54 1.78 -5.67
C ASN A 36 3.11 2.29 -4.33
N LYS A 37 2.70 3.49 -3.90
CA LYS A 37 3.10 4.02 -2.59
C LYS A 37 2.43 3.27 -1.44
N ILE A 38 1.12 2.99 -1.55
CA ILE A 38 0.39 2.21 -0.55
C ILE A 38 0.98 0.80 -0.44
N PHE A 39 1.28 0.15 -1.56
CA PHE A 39 1.97 -1.14 -1.62
C PHE A 39 3.31 -1.11 -0.87
N SER A 40 4.13 -0.09 -1.12
CA SER A 40 5.44 0.06 -0.46
C SER A 40 5.32 0.19 1.06
N PHE A 41 4.36 0.98 1.56
CA PHE A 41 4.11 1.09 3.01
C PHE A 41 3.43 -0.15 3.59
N SER A 42 2.63 -0.85 2.79
CA SER A 42 1.98 -2.12 3.17
C SER A 42 3.03 -3.18 3.48
N ILE A 43 4.12 -3.25 2.70
CA ILE A 43 5.25 -4.14 2.99
C ILE A 43 5.80 -3.88 4.40
N ILE A 44 5.97 -2.61 4.78
CA ILE A 44 6.53 -2.24 6.09
C ILE A 44 5.58 -2.59 7.24
N VAL A 45 4.28 -2.33 7.07
CA VAL A 45 3.25 -2.71 8.06
C VAL A 45 3.25 -4.22 8.26
N LEU A 46 3.14 -4.98 7.17
CA LEU A 46 3.08 -6.44 7.19
C LEU A 46 4.38 -7.06 7.74
N LEU A 47 5.54 -6.49 7.39
CA LEU A 47 6.84 -6.90 7.92
C LEU A 47 6.83 -6.92 9.46
N HIS A 48 6.37 -5.82 10.07
CA HIS A 48 6.35 -5.72 11.52
C HIS A 48 5.28 -6.60 12.17
N LEU A 49 4.11 -6.76 11.54
CA LEU A 49 3.06 -7.67 12.03
C LEU A 49 3.51 -9.14 11.98
N ILE A 50 4.16 -9.56 10.88
CA ILE A 50 4.75 -10.90 10.74
C ILE A 50 5.77 -11.14 11.85
N LYS A 51 6.69 -10.19 12.07
CA LYS A 51 7.69 -10.29 13.16
C LYS A 51 7.02 -10.37 14.52
N GLN A 52 5.98 -9.57 14.76
CA GLN A 52 5.27 -9.55 16.02
C GLN A 52 4.61 -10.91 16.32
N GLN A 53 3.96 -11.51 15.32
CA GLN A 53 3.30 -12.81 15.48
C GLN A 53 4.32 -13.95 15.61
N ALA A 54 5.36 -13.97 14.78
CA ALA A 54 6.40 -15.00 14.80
C ALA A 54 7.21 -14.97 16.12
N GLU A 55 7.63 -13.79 16.57
CA GLU A 55 8.42 -13.61 17.79
C GLU A 55 7.56 -13.56 19.07
N LYS A 56 6.23 -13.50 18.93
CA LYS A 56 5.26 -13.33 20.03
C LYS A 56 5.57 -12.14 20.94
N ARG A 57 6.15 -11.08 20.37
CA ARG A 57 6.50 -9.86 21.07
C ARG A 57 6.43 -8.66 20.14
N SER A 58 6.24 -7.49 20.72
CA SER A 58 6.32 -6.23 20.00
C SER A 58 7.55 -5.43 20.45
N THR A 59 8.09 -4.61 19.55
CA THR A 59 9.18 -3.67 19.87
C THR A 59 8.67 -2.25 19.66
N ARG A 60 9.08 -1.31 20.52
CA ARG A 60 8.65 0.10 20.41
C ARG A 60 9.01 0.72 19.06
N SER A 61 10.15 0.34 18.50
CA SER A 61 10.57 0.76 17.15
C SER A 61 9.66 0.17 16.06
N GLY A 62 9.28 -1.11 16.17
CA GLY A 62 8.33 -1.76 15.25
C GLY A 62 6.93 -1.14 15.32
N GLU A 63 6.41 -0.87 16.52
CA GLU A 63 5.12 -0.18 16.71
C GLU A 63 5.14 1.21 16.09
N THR A 64 6.22 1.96 16.32
CA THR A 64 6.38 3.31 15.76
C THR A 64 6.45 3.26 14.23
N SER A 65 7.20 2.31 13.66
CA SER A 65 7.33 2.11 12.21
C SER A 65 5.99 1.73 11.56
N THR A 66 5.25 0.84 12.22
CA THR A 66 3.90 0.42 11.81
C THR A 66 2.94 1.60 11.80
N SER A 67 2.85 2.34 12.93
CA SER A 67 1.98 3.51 13.04
C SER A 67 2.31 4.60 12.01
N ASN A 68 3.60 4.86 11.76
CA ASN A 68 4.03 5.82 10.76
C ASN A 68 3.63 5.38 9.35
N SER A 69 3.82 4.11 9.01
CA SER A 69 3.48 3.57 7.69
C SER A 69 1.97 3.56 7.46
N VAL A 70 1.18 3.15 8.46
CA VAL A 70 -0.28 3.26 8.45
C VAL A 70 -0.73 4.69 8.18
N ARG A 71 -0.16 5.67 8.89
CA ARG A 71 -0.49 7.10 8.66
C ARG A 71 -0.14 7.56 7.24
N GLN A 72 0.95 7.06 6.65
CA GLN A 72 1.27 7.38 5.26
C GLN A 72 0.24 6.76 4.30
N ILE A 73 -0.16 5.50 4.50
CA ILE A 73 -1.20 4.84 3.70
C ILE A 73 -2.50 5.66 3.76
N GLN A 74 -2.97 6.00 4.96
CA GLN A 74 -4.18 6.81 5.16
C GLN A 74 -4.08 8.16 4.43
N ARG A 75 -2.95 8.87 4.59
CA ARG A 75 -2.72 10.17 3.96
C ARG A 75 -2.65 10.09 2.43
N ILE A 76 -2.07 9.02 1.89
CA ILE A 76 -1.97 8.80 0.44
C ILE A 76 -3.35 8.44 -0.12
N ASN A 77 -4.10 7.60 0.60
CA ASN A 77 -5.39 7.12 0.15
C ASN A 77 -6.48 8.21 0.24
N GLN A 78 -6.36 9.18 1.14
CA GLN A 78 -7.36 10.23 1.29
C GLN A 78 -7.38 11.25 0.12
N ARG A 79 -8.57 11.50 -0.44
CA ARG A 79 -8.80 12.56 -1.44
C ARG A 79 -9.05 13.90 -0.75
N ARG A 80 -8.05 14.79 -0.78
CA ARG A 80 -8.10 16.08 -0.06
C ARG A 80 -9.14 17.08 -0.56
N LYS A 81 -9.53 17.03 -1.83
CA LYS A 81 -10.44 18.03 -2.44
C LYS A 81 -11.89 17.56 -2.54
N THR A 82 -12.11 16.29 -2.83
CA THR A 82 -13.45 15.74 -3.10
C THR A 82 -14.00 14.91 -1.95
N GLY A 83 -13.20 14.66 -0.90
CA GLY A 83 -13.54 13.69 0.14
C GLY A 83 -13.45 12.25 -0.38
N GLY A 84 -13.53 11.30 0.55
CA GLY A 84 -13.38 9.86 0.26
C GLY A 84 -11.94 9.44 -0.02
N ASN A 85 -11.78 8.23 -0.55
CA ASN A 85 -10.49 7.57 -0.76
C ASN A 85 -10.20 7.26 -2.25
N TYR A 86 -8.93 7.11 -2.61
CA TYR A 86 -8.52 6.70 -3.95
C TYR A 86 -8.82 5.22 -4.18
N LEU A 87 -8.45 4.37 -3.21
CA LEU A 87 -8.69 2.94 -3.19
C LEU A 87 -9.91 2.62 -2.32
N THR A 88 -10.71 1.64 -2.75
CA THR A 88 -11.76 1.01 -1.92
C THR A 88 -11.14 0.13 -0.83
N ILE A 89 -11.99 -0.40 0.06
CA ILE A 89 -11.54 -1.34 1.11
C ILE A 89 -11.02 -2.64 0.46
N GLU A 90 -11.68 -3.11 -0.59
CA GLU A 90 -11.31 -4.29 -1.36
C GLU A 90 -9.95 -4.08 -2.05
N GLU A 91 -9.75 -2.94 -2.73
CA GLU A 91 -8.47 -2.62 -3.38
C GLU A 91 -7.31 -2.48 -2.37
N LEU A 92 -7.59 -1.94 -1.17
CA LEU A 92 -6.61 -1.91 -0.08
C LEU A 92 -6.25 -3.33 0.38
N LYS A 93 -7.25 -4.20 0.53
CA LYS A 93 -7.04 -5.60 0.92
C LYS A 93 -6.22 -6.35 -0.13
N GLU A 94 -6.56 -6.22 -1.41
CA GLU A 94 -5.80 -6.79 -2.53
C GLU A 94 -4.34 -6.29 -2.50
N THR A 95 -4.13 -4.99 -2.28
CA THR A 95 -2.79 -4.40 -2.17
C THR A 95 -1.99 -5.00 -0.99
N LEU A 96 -2.63 -5.26 0.14
CA LEU A 96 -2.02 -5.92 1.29
C LEU A 96 -1.66 -7.38 0.96
N GLU A 97 -2.57 -8.10 0.29
CA GLU A 97 -2.35 -9.50 -0.12
C GLU A 97 -1.17 -9.62 -1.09
N ASP A 98 -1.05 -8.71 -2.06
CA ASP A 98 0.06 -8.63 -3.00
C ASP A 98 1.38 -8.31 -2.29
N ALA A 99 1.35 -7.40 -1.32
CA ALA A 99 2.52 -6.99 -0.54
C ALA A 99 3.06 -8.09 0.40
N TYR A 100 2.21 -9.04 0.80
CA TYR A 100 2.53 -10.04 1.82
C TYR A 100 3.79 -10.85 1.51
N SER A 101 3.94 -11.34 0.27
CA SER A 101 5.09 -12.18 -0.09
C SER A 101 6.42 -11.44 0.06
N SER A 102 6.43 -10.14 -0.23
CA SER A 102 7.60 -9.27 -0.07
C SER A 102 7.87 -8.97 1.40
N ALA A 103 6.82 -8.73 2.19
CA ALA A 103 6.91 -8.53 3.62
C ALA A 103 7.46 -9.76 4.35
N LEU A 104 6.98 -10.96 4.01
CA LEU A 104 7.45 -12.23 4.58
C LEU A 104 8.94 -12.46 4.30
N ARG A 105 9.39 -12.23 3.06
CA ARG A 105 10.81 -12.30 2.71
C ARG A 105 11.66 -11.34 3.53
N GLN A 106 11.21 -10.10 3.72
CA GLN A 106 11.93 -9.13 4.55
C GLN A 106 11.91 -9.52 6.03
N ALA A 107 10.77 -10.02 6.52
CA ALA A 107 10.63 -10.48 7.90
C ALA A 107 11.58 -11.62 8.19
N THR A 108 11.81 -12.51 7.22
CA THR A 108 12.79 -13.59 7.32
C THR A 108 14.20 -13.08 7.57
N LEU A 109 14.62 -12.01 6.90
CA LEU A 109 15.96 -11.45 7.07
C LEU A 109 16.14 -10.74 8.41
N GLU A 110 15.06 -10.18 8.98
CA GLU A 110 15.13 -9.38 10.20
C GLU A 110 14.69 -10.12 11.48
N ALA A 111 13.77 -11.07 11.36
CA ALA A 111 13.22 -11.83 12.48
C ALA A 111 14.26 -12.84 12.95
N PHE A 112 14.36 -13.02 14.26
CA PHE A 112 15.29 -13.97 14.87
C PHE A 112 16.72 -13.86 14.30
N GLU A 113 17.16 -12.65 13.94
CA GLU A 113 18.49 -12.39 13.35
C GLU A 113 18.77 -13.16 12.04
N GLY A 114 17.73 -13.52 11.29
CA GLY A 114 17.86 -14.19 9.99
C GLY A 114 18.04 -15.71 10.07
N ILE A 115 17.77 -16.32 11.22
CA ILE A 115 18.00 -17.77 11.44
C ILE A 115 17.00 -18.65 10.68
N TYR A 116 15.77 -18.17 10.49
CA TYR A 116 14.70 -18.94 9.83
C TYR A 116 14.63 -18.64 8.33
N LYS A 117 14.11 -19.59 7.56
CA LYS A 117 13.71 -19.41 6.16
C LYS A 117 12.27 -18.89 6.05
N PRO A 118 11.86 -18.35 4.89
CA PRO A 118 10.50 -17.83 4.72
C PRO A 118 9.42 -18.86 5.03
N GLU A 119 9.62 -20.12 4.63
CA GLU A 119 8.65 -21.20 4.85
C GLU A 119 8.50 -21.54 6.34
N GLU A 120 9.57 -21.39 7.12
CA GLU A 120 9.56 -21.63 8.56
C GLU A 120 8.80 -20.52 9.30
N ILE A 121 8.99 -19.25 8.90
CA ILE A 121 8.21 -18.14 9.43
C ILE A 121 6.75 -18.25 9.00
N GLU A 122 6.48 -18.62 7.75
CA GLU A 122 5.13 -18.78 7.24
C GLU A 122 4.32 -19.80 8.05
N ALA A 123 4.95 -20.87 8.51
CA ALA A 123 4.32 -21.86 9.39
C ALA A 123 4.04 -21.34 10.82
N MET A 124 4.65 -20.23 11.24
CA MET A 124 4.48 -19.62 12.56
C MET A 124 3.41 -18.52 12.58
N VAL A 125 2.91 -18.10 11.43
CA VAL A 125 2.03 -16.93 11.28
C VAL A 125 0.74 -17.28 10.57
N ASP A 126 -0.31 -16.51 10.83
CA ASP A 126 -1.58 -16.58 10.09
C ASP A 126 -1.65 -15.38 9.14
N LYS A 127 -1.49 -15.66 7.84
CA LYS A 127 -1.59 -14.64 6.79
C LYS A 127 -2.90 -13.86 6.87
N ASN A 128 -4.03 -14.54 7.06
CA ASN A 128 -5.33 -13.88 7.04
C ASN A 128 -5.50 -12.97 8.27
N GLU A 129 -5.05 -13.42 9.44
CA GLU A 129 -5.05 -12.60 10.65
C GLU A 129 -4.20 -11.35 10.46
N ILE A 130 -2.98 -11.48 9.92
CA ILE A 130 -2.08 -10.35 9.66
C ILE A 130 -2.70 -9.35 8.67
N ILE A 131 -3.27 -9.83 7.56
CA ILE A 131 -3.89 -8.97 6.55
C ILE A 131 -5.10 -8.23 7.14
N ASN A 132 -5.95 -8.93 7.89
CA ASN A 132 -7.11 -8.31 8.54
C ASN A 132 -6.68 -7.28 9.59
N GLN A 133 -5.66 -7.57 10.39
CA GLN A 133 -5.11 -6.63 11.37
C GLN A 133 -4.52 -5.39 10.69
N ALA A 134 -3.77 -5.56 9.61
CA ALA A 134 -3.24 -4.44 8.83
C ALA A 134 -4.36 -3.56 8.27
N LEU A 135 -5.42 -4.18 7.73
CA LEU A 135 -6.58 -3.48 7.21
C LEU A 135 -7.32 -2.71 8.31
N GLU A 136 -7.55 -3.33 9.48
CA GLU A 136 -8.14 -2.67 10.65
C GLU A 136 -7.33 -1.44 11.08
N LEU A 137 -6.01 -1.56 11.17
CA LEU A 137 -5.13 -0.44 11.50
C LEU A 137 -5.23 0.71 10.49
N ILE A 138 -5.35 0.39 9.19
CA ILE A 138 -5.49 1.38 8.13
C ILE A 138 -6.86 2.08 8.20
N LEU A 139 -7.91 1.35 8.56
CA LEU A 139 -9.28 1.87 8.62
C LEU A 139 -9.63 2.57 9.94
N MET A 140 -8.80 2.42 10.99
CA MET A 140 -8.96 3.16 12.25
C MET A 140 -8.61 4.65 12.08
N ASP A 141 -9.48 5.52 12.62
CA ASP A 141 -9.30 6.98 12.68
C ASP A 141 -8.19 7.42 13.65
#